data_AF-A0A1Y2I8B9-F1
#
_entry.id   AF-A0A1Y2I8B9-F1
#
_cell.length_a   1.000
_cell.length_b   1.000
_cell.length_c   1.000
_cell.angle_alpha   90.00
_cell.angle_beta   90.00
_cell.angle_gamma   90.00
#
_symmetry.space_group_name_H-M   'P 1'
#
loop_
_entity.id
_entity.type
_entity.pdbx_description
1 polymer ?
#
loop_
_entity_poly.entity_id
_entity_poly.type
_entity_poly.pdbx_seq_one_letter_code
_entity_poly.pdbx_strand_id
1 'polypeptide(L)'
;MDIPEDVVPDFATLLRDKLAQHPRLANPLFMIELRGTKGMFSFPFDDADARQNAFNRLIEQIDLGAEAAHNNLPNWYCDVGVEVARPGHVLQWLSAAHQRLLAHALPSQSQASITKLLSSTKFSSDVSGHLFDLAGFRANPGSRGRADHVAHVNVYTTDKSVTYQLHKGAFTAHRTTSLFPGPIGTLRNDLNTIAEVFAECGGSKGETQDGTARFEVRVAIEESLAALTTFPDALLRYSAVCIPNATWWDFKFYRVAGIHYIISELATDPPQSRALVPSLQLGAAMIYMLNAVISRPSDWRACKCLAEASAMR
;
A
#
# COMPACT_ATOMS: atom_id res chain seq x y z
N MET A 1 -4.34 -5.60 -25.01
CA MET A 1 -3.84 -5.93 -26.35
C MET A 1 -2.35 -5.85 -26.22
N ASP A 2 -1.68 -6.97 -26.42
CA ASP A 2 -0.23 -7.04 -26.28
C ASP A 2 0.36 -6.80 -27.68
N ILE A 3 1.31 -5.86 -27.76
CA ILE A 3 1.91 -5.40 -29.02
C ILE A 3 3.37 -5.84 -29.02
N PRO A 4 3.83 -6.61 -30.01
CA PRO A 4 5.25 -6.99 -30.13
C PRO A 4 6.16 -5.75 -30.20
N GLU A 5 7.31 -5.79 -29.54
CA GLU A 5 8.22 -4.64 -29.37
C GLU A 5 8.68 -4.04 -30.70
N ASP A 6 8.94 -4.90 -31.70
CA ASP A 6 9.41 -4.53 -33.02
C ASP A 6 8.38 -3.72 -33.83
N VAL A 7 7.09 -3.84 -33.53
CA VAL A 7 6.01 -3.12 -34.24
C VAL A 7 5.47 -1.91 -33.46
N VAL A 8 5.95 -1.65 -32.24
CA VAL A 8 5.51 -0.52 -31.41
C VAL A 8 5.66 0.83 -32.12
N PRO A 9 6.78 1.15 -32.81
CA PRO A 9 6.93 2.44 -33.48
C PRO A 9 5.90 2.69 -34.58
N ASP A 10 5.66 1.68 -35.42
CA ASP A 10 4.70 1.74 -36.52
C ASP A 10 3.26 1.83 -36.00
N PHE A 11 2.95 1.03 -34.98
CA PHE A 11 1.65 1.09 -34.30
C PHE A 11 1.40 2.48 -33.71
N ALA A 12 2.38 3.06 -33.00
CA ALA A 12 2.25 4.37 -32.38
C ALA A 12 1.99 5.47 -33.41
N THR A 13 2.68 5.42 -34.56
CA THR A 13 2.50 6.36 -35.66
C THR A 13 1.11 6.22 -36.28
N LEU A 14 0.71 5.01 -36.66
CA LEU A 14 -0.60 4.77 -37.27
C LEU A 14 -1.74 5.15 -36.32
N LEU A 15 -1.60 4.84 -35.03
CA LEU A 15 -2.59 5.20 -34.02
C LEU A 15 -2.74 6.72 -33.90
N ARG A 16 -1.62 7.46 -33.86
CA ARG A 16 -1.65 8.94 -33.82
C ARG A 16 -2.34 9.52 -35.05
N ASP A 17 -2.00 9.04 -36.25
CA ASP A 17 -2.60 9.52 -37.51
C ASP A 17 -4.11 9.28 -37.57
N LYS A 18 -4.56 8.10 -37.12
CA LYS A 18 -5.98 7.76 -37.06
C LYS A 18 -6.74 8.59 -36.03
N LEU A 19 -6.12 8.86 -34.87
CA LEU A 19 -6.75 9.65 -33.81
C LEU A 19 -6.82 11.14 -34.17
N ALA A 20 -5.82 11.67 -34.87
CA ALA A 20 -5.80 13.06 -35.34
C ALA A 20 -7.04 13.41 -36.20
N GLN A 21 -7.58 12.43 -36.95
CA GLN A 21 -8.77 12.58 -37.78
C GLN A 21 -10.09 12.36 -37.01
N HIS A 22 -10.01 11.93 -35.74
CA HIS A 22 -11.19 11.57 -34.96
C HIS A 22 -11.74 12.79 -34.19
N PRO A 23 -13.02 13.18 -34.35
CA PRO A 23 -13.57 14.45 -33.85
C PRO A 23 -13.43 14.69 -32.33
N ARG A 24 -13.31 13.61 -31.55
CA ARG A 24 -13.21 13.66 -30.08
C ARG A 24 -11.83 13.27 -29.54
N LEU A 25 -10.95 12.74 -30.40
CA LEU A 25 -9.68 12.14 -29.99
C LEU A 25 -8.48 12.74 -30.74
N ALA A 26 -8.68 13.84 -31.48
CA ALA A 26 -7.65 14.52 -32.25
C ALA A 26 -6.42 14.96 -31.42
N ASN A 27 -6.61 15.16 -30.12
CA ASN A 27 -5.56 15.45 -29.15
C ASN A 27 -5.48 14.36 -28.08
N PRO A 28 -4.99 13.16 -28.43
CA PRO A 28 -4.94 12.06 -27.49
C PRO A 28 -3.80 12.28 -26.48
N LEU A 29 -4.12 12.11 -25.19
CA LEU A 29 -3.13 11.95 -24.13
C LEU A 29 -2.93 10.46 -23.89
N PHE A 30 -1.70 10.00 -24.03
CA PHE A 30 -1.32 8.63 -23.73
C PHE A 30 -0.53 8.59 -22.43
N MET A 31 -0.86 7.63 -21.58
CA MET A 31 -0.07 7.27 -20.42
C MET A 31 0.50 5.88 -20.69
N ILE A 32 1.83 5.77 -20.70
CA ILE A 32 2.53 4.49 -20.79
C ILE A 32 2.95 4.13 -19.37
N GLU A 33 2.51 2.98 -18.90
CA GLU A 33 2.88 2.44 -17.59
C GLU A 33 3.75 1.21 -17.81
N LEU A 34 5.01 1.30 -17.40
CA LEU A 34 5.89 0.15 -17.32
C LEU A 34 5.60 -0.60 -16.02
N ARG A 35 5.13 -1.85 -16.14
CA ARG A 35 4.77 -2.70 -14.99
C ARG A 35 5.83 -3.77 -14.72
N GLY A 36 5.84 -4.30 -13.51
CA GLY A 36 6.75 -5.39 -13.12
C GLY A 36 8.15 -4.95 -12.68
N THR A 37 8.40 -3.65 -12.54
CA THR A 37 9.71 -3.11 -12.13
C THR A 37 9.89 -2.96 -10.63
N LYS A 38 8.87 -3.27 -9.83
CA LYS A 38 8.91 -3.13 -8.37
C LYS A 38 10.01 -4.02 -7.79
N GLY A 39 10.97 -3.42 -7.08
CA GLY A 39 12.10 -4.14 -6.47
C GLY A 39 13.25 -4.48 -7.41
N MET A 40 13.17 -4.12 -8.70
CA MET A 40 14.25 -4.35 -9.67
C MET A 40 15.53 -3.54 -9.39
N PHE A 41 15.39 -2.46 -8.61
CA PHE A 41 16.43 -1.48 -8.35
C PHE A 41 16.82 -1.42 -6.86
N SER A 42 16.71 -2.54 -6.15
CA SER A 42 17.18 -2.67 -4.76
C SER A 42 18.70 -2.79 -4.68
N PHE A 43 19.30 -2.19 -3.64
CA PHE A 43 20.75 -2.19 -3.38
C PHE A 43 21.03 -2.16 -1.87
N PRO A 44 22.21 -2.58 -1.40
CA PRO A 44 22.61 -2.41 -0.01
C PRO A 44 22.61 -0.93 0.40
N PHE A 45 22.08 -0.61 1.59
CA PHE A 45 21.81 0.77 2.00
C PHE A 45 23.06 1.68 1.98
N ASP A 46 24.18 1.16 2.47
CA ASP A 46 25.46 1.90 2.59
C ASP A 46 26.34 1.84 1.33
N ASP A 47 25.84 1.25 0.24
CA ASP A 47 26.58 1.09 -1.01
C ASP A 47 26.22 2.20 -2.01
N ALA A 48 27.02 3.26 -2.02
CA ALA A 48 26.83 4.42 -2.89
C ALA A 48 27.00 4.06 -4.39
N ASP A 49 27.90 3.14 -4.72
CA ASP A 49 28.15 2.72 -6.10
C ASP A 49 26.98 1.86 -6.60
N ALA A 50 26.49 0.92 -5.80
CA ALA A 50 25.29 0.14 -6.13
C ALA A 50 24.05 1.03 -6.28
N ARG A 51 23.92 2.07 -5.46
CA ARG A 51 22.86 3.08 -5.60
C ARG A 51 22.95 3.81 -6.94
N GLN A 52 24.13 4.30 -7.31
CA GLN A 52 24.35 4.96 -8.60
C GLN A 52 24.02 4.02 -9.77
N ASN A 53 24.49 2.78 -9.71
CA ASN A 53 24.24 1.77 -10.74
C ASN A 53 22.75 1.43 -10.87
N ALA A 54 22.03 1.29 -9.75
CA ALA A 54 20.60 1.04 -9.74
C ALA A 54 19.81 2.22 -10.33
N PHE A 55 20.20 3.45 -9.98
CA PHE A 55 19.60 4.65 -10.57
C PHE A 55 19.86 4.74 -12.08
N ASN A 56 21.10 4.52 -12.52
CA ASN A 56 21.45 4.51 -13.95
C ASN A 56 20.59 3.52 -14.73
N ARG A 57 20.41 2.29 -14.20
CA ARG A 57 19.53 1.28 -14.81
C ARG A 57 18.05 1.67 -14.83
N LEU A 58 17.58 2.39 -13.80
CA LEU A 58 16.21 2.91 -13.78
C LEU A 58 15.97 3.93 -14.90
N ILE A 59 16.95 4.82 -15.13
CA ILE A 59 16.82 5.91 -16.10
C ILE A 59 17.25 5.52 -17.52
N GLU A 60 17.85 4.35 -17.75
CA GLU A 60 18.22 3.85 -19.09
C GLU A 60 17.06 3.86 -20.09
N GLN A 61 15.82 3.76 -19.60
CA GLN A 61 14.61 3.77 -20.43
C GLN A 61 14.07 5.19 -20.68
N ILE A 62 14.72 6.22 -20.14
CA ILE A 62 14.29 7.62 -20.20
C ILE A 62 15.41 8.45 -20.82
N ASP A 63 15.13 9.13 -21.94
CA ASP A 63 16.06 10.11 -22.50
C ASP A 63 16.03 11.40 -21.67
N LEU A 64 16.74 11.41 -20.55
CA LEU A 64 16.82 12.58 -19.67
C LEU A 64 17.42 13.80 -20.37
N GLY A 65 18.24 13.61 -21.41
CA GLY A 65 18.81 14.70 -22.20
C GLY A 65 17.73 15.43 -23.01
N ALA A 66 16.85 14.67 -23.67
CA ALA A 66 15.69 15.22 -24.35
C ALA A 66 14.71 15.88 -23.37
N GLU A 67 14.42 15.24 -22.24
CA GLU A 67 13.54 15.81 -21.21
C GLU A 67 14.10 17.11 -20.62
N ALA A 68 15.43 17.20 -20.45
CA ALA A 68 16.11 18.44 -20.04
C ALA A 68 15.97 19.54 -21.09
N ALA A 69 16.21 19.22 -22.37
CA ALA A 69 16.10 20.16 -23.48
C ALA A 69 14.68 20.74 -23.63
N HIS A 70 13.66 19.98 -23.24
CA HIS A 70 12.26 20.42 -23.22
C HIS A 70 11.79 21.05 -21.91
N ASN A 71 12.70 21.24 -20.93
CA ASN A 71 12.37 21.76 -19.60
C ASN A 71 11.30 20.91 -18.86
N ASN A 72 11.33 19.59 -19.10
CA ASN A 72 10.37 18.65 -18.53
C ASN A 72 10.90 17.95 -17.27
N LEU A 73 12.21 17.97 -17.00
CA LEU A 73 12.81 17.33 -15.82
C LEU A 73 12.11 17.65 -14.48
N PRO A 74 11.65 18.90 -14.21
CA PRO A 74 10.94 19.20 -12.97
C PRO A 74 9.62 18.44 -12.78
N ASN A 75 9.08 17.84 -13.84
CA ASN A 75 7.86 17.04 -13.82
C ASN A 75 8.15 15.54 -13.59
N TRP A 76 9.41 15.14 -13.60
CA TRP A 76 9.84 13.77 -13.32
C TRP A 76 10.11 13.57 -11.85
N TYR A 77 9.53 12.51 -11.30
CA TYR A 77 9.67 12.16 -9.89
C TYR A 77 10.15 10.72 -9.75
N CYS A 78 10.95 10.46 -8.72
CA CYS A 78 11.38 9.14 -8.32
C CYS A 78 10.93 8.85 -6.88
N ASP A 79 10.39 7.66 -6.66
CA ASP A 79 10.13 7.15 -5.31
C ASP A 79 11.41 6.48 -4.80
N VAL A 80 12.07 7.09 -3.82
CA VAL A 80 13.27 6.56 -3.17
C VAL A 80 12.87 5.98 -1.83
N GLY A 81 13.30 4.74 -1.54
CA GLY A 81 12.84 3.99 -0.38
C GLY A 81 13.96 3.35 0.43
N VAL A 82 13.80 3.38 1.75
CA VAL A 82 14.53 2.53 2.69
C VAL A 82 13.64 1.35 3.04
N GLU A 83 14.15 0.14 2.83
CA GLU A 83 13.52 -1.10 3.27
C GLU A 83 14.27 -1.66 4.46
N VAL A 84 13.53 -1.97 5.52
CA VAL A 84 14.05 -2.65 6.70
C VAL A 84 13.43 -4.03 6.79
N ALA A 85 14.29 -5.03 6.93
CA ALA A 85 13.90 -6.43 7.02
C ALA A 85 14.62 -7.10 8.20
N ARG A 86 13.98 -8.13 8.76
CA ARG A 86 14.59 -9.02 9.76
C ARG A 86 14.08 -10.45 9.52
N PRO A 87 14.98 -11.42 9.28
CA PRO A 87 14.57 -12.81 9.07
C PRO A 87 13.69 -13.35 10.20
N GLY A 88 12.63 -14.08 9.84
CA GLY A 88 11.68 -14.69 10.78
C GLY A 88 10.71 -13.71 11.44
N HIS A 89 10.62 -12.48 10.93
CA HIS A 89 9.78 -11.43 11.50
C HIS A 89 8.99 -10.66 10.44
N VAL A 90 7.84 -10.18 10.89
CA VAL A 90 7.08 -9.11 10.23
C VAL A 90 7.33 -7.82 10.97
N LEU A 91 7.88 -6.84 10.27
CA LEU A 91 8.07 -5.49 10.81
C LEU A 91 6.80 -4.66 10.61
N GLN A 92 6.43 -3.90 11.64
CA GLN A 92 5.31 -2.95 11.60
C GLN A 92 5.76 -1.58 12.07
N TRP A 93 5.28 -0.54 11.41
CA TRP A 93 5.49 0.85 11.83
C TRP A 93 4.57 1.21 12.99
N LEU A 94 5.08 2.02 13.92
CA LEU A 94 4.34 2.52 15.08
C LEU A 94 3.68 3.86 14.76
N SER A 95 2.38 3.97 15.05
CA SER A 95 1.62 5.22 14.87
C SER A 95 2.19 6.37 15.69
N ALA A 96 2.69 6.08 16.90
CA ALA A 96 3.37 7.03 17.76
C ALA A 96 4.63 7.67 17.13
N ALA A 97 5.23 7.03 16.11
CA ALA A 97 6.44 7.52 15.45
C ALA A 97 6.18 8.39 14.22
N HIS A 98 4.92 8.53 13.78
CA HIS A 98 4.57 9.28 12.56
C HIS A 98 5.15 10.69 12.52
N GLN A 99 5.14 11.40 13.65
CA GLN A 99 5.71 12.74 13.75
C GLN A 99 7.23 12.76 13.49
N ARG A 100 7.97 11.81 14.04
CA ARG A 100 9.43 11.75 13.90
C ARG A 100 9.84 11.31 12.49
N LEU A 101 9.09 10.34 11.95
CA LEU A 101 9.25 9.87 10.57
C LEU A 101 9.02 11.01 9.56
N LEU A 102 7.97 11.83 9.76
CA LEU A 102 7.74 13.01 8.93
C LEU A 102 8.81 14.08 9.10
N ALA A 103 9.28 14.34 10.33
CA ALA A 103 10.36 15.29 10.56
C ALA A 103 11.67 14.84 9.89
N HIS A 104 11.90 13.52 9.80
CA HIS A 104 13.03 12.97 9.06
C HIS A 104 12.88 13.15 7.53
N ALA A 105 11.67 12.97 6.97
CA ALA A 105 11.40 13.24 5.55
C ALA A 105 11.46 14.73 5.21
N LEU A 106 11.20 15.63 6.17
CA LEU A 106 11.03 17.07 5.96
C LEU A 106 11.89 17.87 6.95
N PRO A 107 13.23 17.75 6.88
CA PRO A 107 14.12 18.35 7.87
C PRO A 107 14.07 19.89 7.89
N SER A 108 13.66 20.55 6.80
CA SER A 108 13.46 22.00 6.77
C SER A 108 12.25 22.48 7.61
N GLN A 109 11.34 21.57 7.98
CA GLN A 109 10.08 21.94 8.60
C GLN A 109 10.17 21.97 10.12
N SER A 110 9.59 23.02 10.72
CA SER A 110 9.48 23.10 12.17
C SER A 110 8.53 22.04 12.73
N GLN A 111 8.71 21.69 14.00
CA GLN A 111 7.86 20.72 14.68
C GLN A 111 6.37 21.09 14.61
N ALA A 112 6.05 22.38 14.75
CA ALA A 112 4.68 22.87 14.62
C ALA A 112 4.11 22.72 13.20
N SER A 113 4.95 22.87 12.16
CA SER A 113 4.54 22.64 10.76
C SER A 113 4.20 21.16 10.52
N ILE A 114 5.01 20.25 11.06
CA ILE A 114 4.78 18.80 11.01
C ILE A 114 3.50 18.42 11.75
N THR A 115 3.27 18.92 12.97
CA THR A 115 2.05 18.66 13.72
C THR A 115 0.80 19.14 12.96
N LYS A 116 0.87 20.30 12.30
CA LYS A 116 -0.22 20.78 11.42
C LYS A 116 -0.44 19.89 10.20
N LEU A 117 0.61 19.28 9.65
CA LEU A 117 0.48 18.35 8.53
C LEU A 117 -0.24 17.06 8.97
N LEU A 118 0.15 16.50 10.13
CA LEU A 118 -0.48 15.30 10.72
C LEU A 118 -1.99 15.45 10.93
N SER A 119 -2.45 16.64 11.32
CA SER A 119 -3.88 16.91 11.53
C SER A 119 -4.63 17.34 10.26
N SER A 120 -3.97 17.36 9.10
CA SER A 120 -4.57 17.86 7.85
C SER A 120 -5.14 16.74 6.99
N THR A 121 -5.97 17.11 6.00
CA THR A 121 -6.47 16.19 4.97
C THR A 121 -5.38 15.66 4.04
N LYS A 122 -4.16 16.22 4.12
CA LYS A 122 -3.00 15.77 3.33
C LYS A 122 -2.23 14.64 4.00
N PHE A 123 -2.64 14.22 5.19
CA PHE A 123 -2.10 13.09 5.92
C PHE A 123 -3.16 11.99 6.03
N SER A 124 -2.73 10.74 5.92
CA SER A 124 -3.59 9.57 6.10
C SER A 124 -2.82 8.47 6.81
N SER A 125 -3.34 8.03 7.96
CA SER A 125 -2.83 6.88 8.69
C SER A 125 -3.37 5.58 8.08
N ASP A 126 -2.49 4.60 7.93
CA ASP A 126 -2.77 3.32 7.31
C ASP A 126 -2.62 2.20 8.35
N VAL A 127 -3.66 2.03 9.17
CA VAL A 127 -3.72 1.04 10.25
C VAL A 127 -3.62 -0.39 9.70
N SER A 128 -2.84 -1.23 10.37
CA SER A 128 -2.66 -2.65 10.05
C SER A 128 -3.60 -3.52 10.88
N GLY A 129 -4.56 -4.20 10.25
CA GLY A 129 -5.39 -5.19 10.94
C GLY A 129 -6.21 -4.64 12.11
N HIS A 130 -6.60 -3.36 12.11
CA HIS A 130 -7.20 -2.66 13.26
C HIS A 130 -6.36 -2.63 14.54
N LEU A 131 -5.06 -2.88 14.45
CA LEU A 131 -4.13 -2.63 15.55
C LEU A 131 -3.72 -1.16 15.46
N PHE A 132 -4.42 -0.26 16.17
CA PHE A 132 -4.30 1.19 15.99
C PHE A 132 -2.91 1.76 16.29
N ASP A 133 -2.12 1.05 17.11
CA ASP A 133 -0.72 1.39 17.37
C ASP A 133 0.21 0.99 16.23
N LEU A 134 -0.23 0.08 15.34
CA LEU A 134 0.51 -0.39 14.17
C LEU A 134 -0.06 0.27 12.92
N ALA A 135 0.64 1.29 12.43
CA ALA A 135 0.19 2.03 11.26
C ALA A 135 1.36 2.57 10.45
N GLY A 136 1.27 2.39 9.14
CA GLY A 136 1.97 3.24 8.18
C GLY A 136 1.27 4.58 8.01
N PHE A 137 1.74 5.39 7.08
CA PHE A 137 1.03 6.60 6.67
C PHE A 137 1.40 7.04 5.25
N ARG A 138 0.54 7.89 4.69
CA ARG A 138 0.82 8.68 3.49
C ARG A 138 0.69 10.16 3.80
N ALA A 139 1.60 10.94 3.27
CA ALA A 139 1.57 12.39 3.41
C ALA A 139 1.86 13.08 2.08
N ASN A 140 1.10 14.13 1.77
CA ASN A 140 1.33 15.03 0.66
C ASN A 140 1.74 16.40 1.22
N PRO A 141 3.04 16.68 1.44
CA PRO A 141 3.47 17.89 2.15
C PRO A 141 3.06 19.19 1.43
N GLY A 142 2.91 19.14 0.11
CA GLY A 142 2.60 20.29 -0.73
C GLY A 142 3.68 21.35 -0.61
N SER A 143 3.31 22.60 -0.29
CA SER A 143 4.27 23.68 -0.15
C SER A 143 5.34 23.45 0.92
N ARG A 144 5.06 22.60 1.93
CA ARG A 144 6.00 22.27 3.02
C ARG A 144 7.16 21.40 2.55
N GLY A 145 6.97 20.65 1.47
CA GLY A 145 8.01 19.76 0.96
C GLY A 145 8.94 20.41 -0.05
N ARG A 146 8.71 21.66 -0.46
CA ARG A 146 9.50 22.30 -1.54
C ARG A 146 10.97 22.44 -1.19
N ALA A 147 11.28 22.88 0.02
CA ALA A 147 12.67 23.08 0.45
C ALA A 147 13.43 21.76 0.64
N ASP A 148 12.71 20.66 0.91
CA ASP A 148 13.27 19.32 1.03
C ASP A 148 13.13 18.51 -0.27
N HIS A 149 12.58 19.11 -1.34
CA HIS A 149 12.27 18.47 -2.62
C HIS A 149 11.34 17.24 -2.52
N VAL A 150 10.57 17.10 -1.44
CA VAL A 150 9.67 15.97 -1.18
C VAL A 150 8.24 16.30 -1.60
N ALA A 151 7.74 15.60 -2.63
CA ALA A 151 6.37 15.73 -3.11
C ALA A 151 5.38 14.83 -2.35
N HIS A 152 5.84 13.66 -1.89
CA HIS A 152 5.02 12.66 -1.21
C HIS A 152 5.87 11.83 -0.25
N VAL A 153 5.28 11.38 0.85
CA VAL A 153 5.90 10.43 1.79
C VAL A 153 4.97 9.23 1.92
N ASN A 154 5.50 8.02 1.79
CA ASN A 154 4.77 6.78 1.92
C ASN A 154 5.51 5.84 2.86
N VAL A 155 4.89 5.54 4.00
CA VAL A 155 5.44 4.65 5.02
C VAL A 155 4.49 3.48 5.15
N TYR A 156 4.94 2.27 4.80
CA TYR A 156 4.08 1.10 4.75
C TYR A 156 4.85 -0.19 5.01
N THR A 157 4.13 -1.30 5.11
CA THR A 157 4.68 -2.64 5.34
C THR A 157 4.37 -3.55 4.15
N THR A 158 5.23 -4.53 3.90
CA THR A 158 5.10 -5.45 2.76
C THR A 158 4.45 -6.77 3.11
N ASP A 159 4.00 -6.97 4.35
CA ASP A 159 3.22 -8.15 4.75
C ASP A 159 1.88 -8.27 3.98
N LYS A 160 1.44 -7.20 3.31
CA LYS A 160 0.29 -7.22 2.39
C LYS A 160 0.62 -7.81 1.01
N SER A 161 1.88 -8.13 0.72
CA SER A 161 2.29 -8.72 -0.56
C SER A 161 1.59 -10.05 -0.83
N VAL A 162 1.37 -10.87 0.21
CA VAL A 162 0.68 -12.17 0.09
C VAL A 162 -0.81 -12.06 -0.21
N THR A 163 -1.41 -10.90 0.04
CA THR A 163 -2.81 -10.62 -0.27
C THR A 163 -2.96 -9.77 -1.54
N TYR A 164 -1.85 -9.46 -2.21
CA TYR A 164 -1.87 -8.67 -3.44
C TYR A 164 -2.35 -9.53 -4.62
N GLN A 165 -3.37 -9.05 -5.33
CA GLN A 165 -3.89 -9.71 -6.52
C GLN A 165 -4.26 -8.68 -7.59
N LEU A 166 -3.92 -8.98 -8.84
CA LEU A 166 -4.21 -8.13 -10.00
C LEU A 166 -5.65 -8.28 -10.50
N HIS A 167 -6.25 -9.45 -10.24
CA HIS A 167 -7.60 -9.79 -10.67
C HIS A 167 -8.52 -10.01 -9.48
N LYS A 168 -9.83 -10.03 -9.73
CA LYS A 168 -10.81 -10.37 -8.69
C LYS A 168 -10.56 -11.78 -8.19
N GLY A 169 -10.64 -11.93 -6.87
CA GLY A 169 -10.37 -13.17 -6.14
C GLY A 169 -10.58 -12.96 -4.64
N ALA A 170 -10.24 -13.95 -3.83
CA ALA A 170 -10.56 -14.00 -2.39
C ALA A 170 -10.12 -12.77 -1.60
N PHE A 171 -8.98 -12.15 -1.98
CA PHE A 171 -8.43 -10.96 -1.31
C PHE A 171 -9.04 -9.64 -1.78
N THR A 172 -10.14 -9.66 -2.56
CA THR A 172 -10.80 -8.44 -3.01
C THR A 172 -11.53 -7.83 -1.82
N ALA A 173 -11.56 -6.50 -1.73
CA ALA A 173 -12.34 -5.83 -0.70
C ALA A 173 -13.81 -6.26 -0.78
N HIS A 174 -14.29 -6.88 0.31
CA HIS A 174 -15.64 -7.40 0.44
C HIS A 174 -16.62 -6.28 0.78
N ARG A 175 -17.87 -6.40 0.35
CA ARG A 175 -18.94 -5.45 0.66
C ARG A 175 -19.97 -6.12 1.54
N THR A 176 -20.81 -5.35 2.21
CA THR A 176 -21.93 -5.90 2.99
C THR A 176 -22.90 -6.71 2.12
N THR A 177 -22.97 -6.43 0.81
CA THR A 177 -23.70 -7.24 -0.16
C THR A 177 -23.16 -8.66 -0.32
N SER A 178 -21.90 -8.93 0.09
CA SER A 178 -21.35 -10.29 0.15
C SER A 178 -22.09 -11.17 1.18
N LEU A 179 -22.88 -10.58 2.09
CA LEU A 179 -23.69 -11.30 3.08
C LEU A 179 -25.06 -11.74 2.53
N PHE A 180 -25.40 -11.36 1.30
CA PHE A 180 -26.70 -11.72 0.71
C PHE A 180 -26.79 -13.23 0.44
N PRO A 181 -28.01 -13.81 0.38
CA PRO A 181 -28.19 -15.27 0.29
C PRO A 181 -27.45 -15.94 -0.88
N GLY A 182 -27.29 -15.26 -2.02
CA GLY A 182 -26.49 -15.77 -3.13
C GLY A 182 -24.97 -15.69 -2.87
N PRO A 183 -24.42 -14.47 -2.67
CA PRO A 183 -22.98 -14.26 -2.49
C PRO A 183 -22.34 -14.85 -1.22
N ILE A 184 -23.10 -15.12 -0.16
CA ILE A 184 -22.53 -15.54 1.14
C ILE A 184 -21.78 -16.88 1.06
N GLY A 185 -22.15 -17.76 0.12
CA GLY A 185 -21.40 -18.99 -0.15
C GLY A 185 -20.00 -18.70 -0.71
N THR A 186 -19.88 -17.76 -1.65
CA THR A 186 -18.59 -17.30 -2.18
C THR A 186 -17.74 -16.68 -1.09
N LEU A 187 -18.32 -15.83 -0.24
CA LEU A 187 -17.61 -15.21 0.88
C LEU A 187 -17.01 -16.26 1.83
N ARG A 188 -17.72 -17.36 2.11
CA ARG A 188 -17.20 -18.45 2.96
C ARG A 188 -16.01 -19.16 2.30
N ASN A 189 -16.07 -19.41 1.00
CA ASN A 189 -14.93 -19.99 0.28
C ASN A 189 -13.72 -19.05 0.25
N ASP A 190 -13.96 -17.75 0.09
CA ASP A 190 -12.91 -16.73 0.16
C ASP A 190 -12.26 -16.70 1.55
N LEU A 191 -13.05 -16.80 2.62
CA LEU A 191 -12.55 -16.87 3.99
C LEU A 191 -11.66 -18.10 4.24
N ASN A 192 -12.03 -19.27 3.71
CA ASN A 192 -11.17 -20.46 3.78
C ASN A 192 -9.85 -20.24 3.04
N THR A 193 -9.91 -19.72 1.81
CA THR A 193 -8.72 -19.40 1.00
C THR A 193 -7.80 -18.43 1.73
N ILE A 194 -8.36 -17.37 2.33
CA ILE A 194 -7.58 -16.39 3.10
C ILE A 194 -6.94 -17.04 4.33
N ALA A 195 -7.70 -17.87 5.06
CA ALA A 195 -7.20 -18.56 6.25
C ALA A 195 -6.05 -19.52 5.92
N GLU A 196 -6.18 -20.31 4.83
CA GLU A 196 -5.13 -21.19 4.34
C GLU A 196 -3.85 -20.40 4.04
N VAL A 197 -3.94 -19.31 3.29
CA VAL A 197 -2.78 -18.46 2.98
C VAL A 197 -2.12 -17.90 4.24
N PHE A 198 -2.90 -17.45 5.23
CA PHE A 198 -2.32 -16.97 6.49
C PHE A 198 -1.66 -18.08 7.32
N ALA A 199 -2.26 -19.28 7.35
CA ALA A 199 -1.64 -20.43 8.00
C ALA A 199 -0.33 -20.84 7.31
N GLU A 200 -0.27 -20.77 5.97
CA GLU A 200 0.97 -21.00 5.21
C GLU A 200 2.03 -19.96 5.56
N CYS A 201 1.68 -18.68 5.55
CA CYS A 201 2.59 -17.60 5.94
C CYS A 201 3.14 -17.77 7.37
N GLY A 202 2.35 -18.34 8.28
CA GLY A 202 2.74 -18.65 9.65
C GLY A 202 3.69 -19.84 9.80
N GLY A 203 3.95 -20.60 8.72
CA GLY A 203 4.86 -21.75 8.76
C GLY A 203 4.17 -23.12 8.74
N SER A 204 2.86 -23.20 8.49
CA SER A 204 2.16 -24.51 8.45
C SER A 204 2.72 -25.48 7.39
N LYS A 205 3.43 -24.96 6.38
CA LYS A 205 4.12 -25.73 5.33
C LYS A 205 5.66 -25.70 5.45
N GLY A 206 6.20 -25.31 6.60
CA GLY A 206 7.64 -25.34 6.89
C GLY A 206 8.42 -24.07 6.55
N GLU A 207 7.85 -23.16 5.76
CA GLU A 207 8.42 -21.84 5.47
C GLU A 207 7.52 -20.74 6.03
N THR A 208 8.12 -19.73 6.64
CA THR A 208 7.40 -18.56 7.14
C THR A 208 7.57 -17.37 6.20
N GLN A 209 6.53 -16.56 6.06
CA GLN A 209 6.61 -15.34 5.28
C GLN A 209 7.08 -14.15 6.15
N ASP A 210 8.20 -13.53 5.78
CA ASP A 210 8.63 -12.27 6.37
C ASP A 210 7.81 -11.08 5.86
N GLY A 211 7.76 -10.02 6.65
CA GLY A 211 7.21 -8.73 6.26
C GLY A 211 8.21 -7.61 6.52
N THR A 212 8.50 -6.80 5.51
CA THR A 212 9.43 -5.66 5.62
C THR A 212 8.69 -4.37 5.91
N ALA A 213 9.39 -3.42 6.52
CA ALA A 213 8.92 -2.06 6.75
C ALA A 213 9.61 -1.11 5.76
N ARG A 214 8.83 -0.35 4.99
CA ARG A 214 9.32 0.57 3.96
C ARG A 214 9.01 2.01 4.31
N PHE A 215 10.01 2.86 4.14
CA PHE A 215 9.93 4.31 4.23
C PHE A 215 10.32 4.91 2.88
N GLU A 216 9.36 5.47 2.15
CA GLU A 216 9.56 6.01 0.81
C GLU A 216 9.27 7.51 0.78
N VAL A 217 10.08 8.25 0.04
CA VAL A 217 9.84 9.65 -0.32
C VAL A 217 9.83 9.79 -1.83
N ARG A 218 8.88 10.56 -2.34
CA ARG A 218 8.85 10.98 -3.74
C ARG A 218 9.59 12.29 -3.87
N VAL A 219 10.66 12.29 -4.64
CA VAL A 219 11.49 13.47 -4.91
C VAL A 219 11.56 13.75 -6.40
N ALA A 220 11.95 14.97 -6.78
CA ALA A 220 12.30 15.24 -8.18
C ALA A 220 13.41 14.28 -8.63
N ILE A 221 13.39 13.86 -9.89
CA ILE A 221 14.33 12.84 -10.40
C ILE A 221 15.80 13.24 -10.18
N GLU A 222 16.11 14.53 -10.20
CA GLU A 222 17.43 15.11 -9.97
C GLU A 222 17.94 14.91 -8.52
N GLU A 223 17.02 14.74 -7.57
CA GLU A 223 17.31 14.60 -6.14
C GLU A 223 17.38 13.13 -5.69
N SER A 224 17.13 12.18 -6.61
CA SER A 224 16.96 10.76 -6.28
C SER A 224 18.17 10.15 -5.57
N LEU A 225 19.39 10.54 -5.95
CA LEU A 225 20.63 10.01 -5.39
C LEU A 225 20.96 10.61 -4.01
N ALA A 226 20.47 11.82 -3.73
CA ALA A 226 20.67 12.53 -2.48
C ALA A 226 19.59 12.22 -1.43
N ALA A 227 18.41 11.75 -1.86
CA ALA A 227 17.32 11.38 -0.99
C ALA A 227 17.65 10.13 -0.14
N LEU A 228 17.27 10.16 1.14
CA LEU A 228 17.35 9.04 2.09
C LEU A 228 18.74 8.37 2.17
N THR A 229 19.80 9.15 2.01
CA THR A 229 21.19 8.69 2.16
C THR A 229 21.54 8.24 3.59
N THR A 230 20.73 8.63 4.58
CA THR A 230 20.88 8.25 5.97
C THR A 230 19.52 7.89 6.56
N PHE A 231 19.50 6.92 7.48
CA PHE A 231 18.32 6.57 8.24
C PHE A 231 18.74 6.29 9.68
N PRO A 232 18.55 7.22 10.63
CA PRO A 232 19.13 7.09 11.97
C PRO A 232 18.63 5.82 12.69
N ASP A 233 19.56 5.03 13.22
CA ASP A 233 19.25 3.87 14.07
C ASP A 233 18.24 4.17 15.18
N ALA A 234 18.39 5.33 15.83
CA ALA A 234 17.50 5.76 16.91
C ALA A 234 16.07 6.01 16.41
N LEU A 235 15.93 6.50 15.17
CA LEU A 235 14.63 6.64 14.52
C LEU A 235 14.05 5.25 14.27
N LEU A 236 14.83 4.31 13.71
CA LEU A 236 14.37 2.94 13.45
C LEU A 236 13.91 2.24 14.73
N ARG A 237 14.73 2.26 15.79
CA ARG A 237 14.43 1.65 17.09
C ARG A 237 13.15 2.20 17.73
N TYR A 238 12.81 3.46 17.46
CA TYR A 238 11.59 4.08 17.98
C TYR A 238 10.36 3.89 17.08
N SER A 239 10.58 3.61 15.79
CA SER A 239 9.52 3.68 14.78
C SER A 239 8.98 2.35 14.33
N ALA A 240 9.72 1.26 14.51
CA ALA A 240 9.29 -0.06 14.07
C ALA A 240 9.32 -1.09 15.22
N VAL A 241 8.39 -2.05 15.16
CA VAL A 241 8.38 -3.25 15.99
C VAL A 241 8.63 -4.48 15.12
N CYS A 242 9.42 -5.42 15.63
CA CYS A 242 9.63 -6.73 15.01
C CYS A 242 8.69 -7.74 15.68
N ILE A 243 7.75 -8.31 14.92
CA ILE A 243 6.81 -9.31 15.40
C ILE A 243 7.23 -10.66 14.82
N PRO A 244 7.41 -11.73 15.61
CA PRO A 244 7.71 -13.05 15.06
C PRO A 244 6.65 -13.48 14.03
N ASN A 245 7.06 -14.11 12.94
CA ASN A 245 6.16 -14.49 11.84
C ASN A 245 4.95 -15.27 12.32
N ALA A 246 5.18 -16.34 13.11
CA ALA A 246 4.11 -17.16 13.66
C ALA A 246 3.09 -16.29 14.41
N THR A 247 3.52 -15.40 15.29
CA THR A 247 2.63 -14.49 16.05
C THR A 247 1.81 -13.57 15.15
N TRP A 248 2.43 -12.96 14.13
CA TRP A 248 1.73 -12.04 13.23
C TRP A 248 0.68 -12.76 12.37
N TRP A 249 1.07 -13.89 11.79
CA TRP A 249 0.22 -14.64 10.88
C TRP A 249 -0.87 -15.41 11.62
N ASP A 250 -0.58 -15.96 12.80
CA ASP A 250 -1.58 -16.57 13.68
C ASP A 250 -2.64 -15.55 14.09
N PHE A 251 -2.26 -14.32 14.43
CA PHE A 251 -3.22 -13.24 14.70
C PHE A 251 -4.19 -13.06 13.52
N LYS A 252 -3.67 -12.99 12.29
CA LYS A 252 -4.51 -12.82 11.10
C LYS A 252 -5.37 -14.07 10.85
N PHE A 253 -4.80 -15.26 10.98
CA PHE A 253 -5.49 -16.54 10.84
C PHE A 253 -6.65 -16.67 11.82
N TYR A 254 -6.40 -16.54 13.12
CA TYR A 254 -7.42 -16.67 14.16
C TYR A 254 -8.53 -15.63 14.00
N ARG A 255 -8.18 -14.41 13.55
CA ARG A 255 -9.17 -13.39 13.26
C ARG A 255 -10.08 -13.76 12.10
N VAL A 256 -9.52 -14.30 11.01
CA VAL A 256 -10.32 -14.80 9.87
C VAL A 256 -11.14 -16.02 10.27
N ALA A 257 -10.60 -16.93 11.07
CA ALA A 257 -11.33 -18.09 11.59
C ALA A 257 -12.54 -17.68 12.43
N GLY A 258 -12.39 -16.70 13.33
CA GLY A 258 -13.49 -16.16 14.12
C GLY A 258 -14.57 -15.49 13.26
N ILE A 259 -14.16 -14.72 12.24
CA ILE A 259 -15.09 -14.16 11.25
C ILE A 259 -15.82 -15.28 10.50
N HIS A 260 -15.10 -16.31 10.05
CA HIS A 260 -15.65 -17.44 9.32
C HIS A 260 -16.70 -18.21 10.12
N TYR A 261 -16.49 -18.38 11.43
CA TYR A 261 -17.48 -18.99 12.31
C TYR A 261 -18.79 -18.20 12.31
N ILE A 262 -18.72 -16.88 12.55
CA ILE A 262 -19.91 -16.00 12.57
C ILE A 262 -20.61 -15.96 11.22
N ILE A 263 -19.86 -15.83 10.11
CA ILE A 263 -20.45 -15.82 8.76
C ILE A 263 -21.08 -17.17 8.40
N SER A 264 -20.53 -18.29 8.89
CA SER A 264 -21.11 -19.61 8.66
C SER A 264 -22.45 -19.78 9.38
N GLU A 265 -22.55 -19.34 10.64
CA GLU A 265 -23.82 -19.32 11.37
C GLU A 265 -24.86 -18.41 10.69
N LEU A 266 -24.43 -17.20 10.30
CA LEU A 266 -25.28 -16.28 9.53
C LEU A 266 -25.70 -16.84 8.17
N ALA A 267 -24.96 -17.78 7.57
CA ALA A 267 -25.35 -18.40 6.30
C ALA A 267 -26.43 -19.47 6.49
N THR A 268 -26.43 -20.16 7.62
CA THR A 268 -27.40 -21.21 7.96
C THR A 268 -28.66 -20.69 8.64
N ASP A 269 -28.62 -19.46 9.16
CA ASP A 269 -29.74 -18.84 9.85
C ASP A 269 -30.97 -18.60 8.94
N PRO A 270 -32.20 -18.76 9.48
CA PRO A 270 -33.43 -18.44 8.76
C PRO A 270 -33.45 -16.98 8.26
N PRO A 271 -34.07 -16.70 7.10
CA PRO A 271 -34.14 -15.33 6.54
C PRO A 271 -34.62 -14.27 7.53
N GLN A 272 -35.57 -14.61 8.40
CA GLN A 272 -36.12 -13.71 9.41
C GLN A 272 -35.05 -13.31 10.45
N SER A 273 -34.24 -14.25 10.92
CA SER A 273 -33.15 -14.02 11.88
C SER A 273 -32.04 -13.14 11.27
N ARG A 274 -31.71 -13.37 10.01
CA ARG A 274 -30.69 -12.58 9.29
C ARG A 274 -31.11 -11.15 9.02
N ALA A 275 -32.42 -10.90 8.92
CA ALA A 275 -32.98 -9.57 8.72
C ALA A 275 -33.08 -8.73 10.00
N LEU A 276 -32.81 -9.32 11.18
CA LEU A 276 -32.78 -8.58 12.43
C LEU A 276 -31.63 -7.55 12.41
N VAL A 277 -31.89 -6.35 12.93
CA VAL A 277 -30.91 -5.26 12.98
C VAL A 277 -29.58 -5.68 13.62
N PRO A 278 -29.56 -6.40 14.77
CA PRO A 278 -28.32 -6.87 15.37
C PRO A 278 -27.53 -7.81 14.45
N SER A 279 -28.20 -8.71 13.73
CA SER A 279 -27.56 -9.64 12.78
C SER A 279 -26.92 -8.89 11.61
N LEU A 280 -27.62 -7.88 11.07
CA LEU A 280 -27.10 -7.02 10.00
C LEU A 280 -25.89 -6.21 10.47
N GLN A 281 -25.93 -5.67 11.69
CA GLN A 281 -24.82 -4.93 12.28
C GLN A 281 -23.60 -5.82 12.52
N LEU A 282 -23.81 -7.02 13.08
CA LEU A 282 -22.76 -8.00 13.30
C LEU A 282 -22.10 -8.40 11.96
N GLY A 283 -22.90 -8.73 10.95
CA GLY A 283 -22.40 -9.06 9.62
C GLY A 283 -21.60 -7.91 9.00
N ALA A 284 -22.08 -6.67 9.11
CA ALA A 284 -21.36 -5.49 8.61
C ALA A 284 -20.02 -5.29 9.34
N ALA A 285 -19.98 -5.50 10.66
CA ALA A 285 -18.75 -5.46 11.44
C ALA A 285 -17.76 -6.56 11.02
N MET A 286 -18.24 -7.76 10.71
CA MET A 286 -17.40 -8.87 10.22
C MET A 286 -16.76 -8.53 8.87
N ILE A 287 -17.52 -7.99 7.92
CA ILE A 287 -16.97 -7.53 6.63
C ILE A 287 -15.93 -6.42 6.83
N TYR A 288 -16.20 -5.48 7.74
CA TYR A 288 -15.27 -4.41 8.06
C TYR A 288 -13.96 -4.95 8.65
N MET A 289 -14.04 -5.87 9.62
CA MET A 289 -12.87 -6.53 10.22
C MET A 289 -12.10 -7.38 9.22
N LEU A 290 -12.79 -8.12 8.34
CA LEU A 290 -12.16 -8.91 7.29
C LEU A 290 -11.32 -8.04 6.36
N ASN A 291 -11.92 -6.95 5.86
CA ASN A 291 -11.25 -6.02 4.97
C ASN A 291 -10.00 -5.39 5.58
N ALA A 292 -10.00 -5.13 6.90
CA ALA A 292 -8.86 -4.58 7.61
C ALA A 292 -7.69 -5.55 7.77
N VAL A 293 -7.96 -6.86 7.77
CA VAL A 293 -6.92 -7.91 7.84
C VAL A 293 -6.25 -8.10 6.49
N ILE A 294 -7.02 -8.09 5.39
CA ILE A 294 -6.52 -8.34 4.03
C ILE A 294 -6.00 -7.06 3.34
N SER A 295 -6.52 -5.89 3.72
CA SER A 295 -6.31 -4.63 3.01
C SER A 295 -6.42 -3.42 3.95
N ARG A 296 -6.23 -2.22 3.40
CA ARG A 296 -6.49 -0.98 4.13
C ARG A 296 -8.00 -0.78 4.32
N PRO A 297 -8.49 -0.43 5.52
CA PRO A 297 -9.88 -0.04 5.71
C PRO A 297 -10.29 1.08 4.74
N SER A 298 -11.50 0.99 4.20
CA SER A 298 -12.02 1.99 3.26
C SER A 298 -12.16 3.37 3.93
N ASP A 299 -11.86 4.44 3.18
CA ASP A 299 -12.14 5.82 3.61
C ASP A 299 -13.63 6.18 3.56
N TRP A 300 -14.49 5.23 3.17
CA TRP A 300 -15.94 5.42 3.11
C TRP A 300 -16.52 5.71 4.50
N ARG A 301 -17.47 6.65 4.56
CA ARG A 301 -18.01 7.18 5.83
C ARG A 301 -18.51 6.10 6.77
N ALA A 302 -19.20 5.08 6.26
CA ALA A 302 -19.70 3.98 7.09
C ALA A 302 -18.57 3.16 7.73
N CYS A 303 -17.48 2.92 6.99
CA CYS A 303 -16.30 2.24 7.54
C CYS A 303 -15.62 3.09 8.61
N LYS A 304 -15.56 4.41 8.44
CA LYS A 304 -15.06 5.33 9.48
C LYS A 304 -15.92 5.31 10.74
N CYS A 305 -17.24 5.34 10.61
CA CYS A 305 -18.15 5.24 11.75
C CYS A 305 -18.00 3.88 12.47
N LEU A 306 -17.84 2.78 11.73
CA LEU A 306 -17.56 1.46 12.32
C LEU A 306 -16.19 1.43 13.02
N ALA A 307 -15.17 2.09 12.45
CA ALA A 307 -13.86 2.25 13.07
C ALA A 307 -13.98 2.97 14.42
N GLU A 308 -14.64 4.12 14.44
CA GLU A 308 -14.86 4.93 15.64
C GLU A 308 -15.63 4.17 16.72
N ALA A 309 -16.69 3.46 16.33
CA ALA A 309 -17.46 2.62 17.25
C ALA A 309 -16.64 1.45 17.80
N SER A 310 -15.72 0.89 17.00
CA SER A 310 -14.88 -0.24 17.38
C SER A 310 -13.64 0.18 18.20
N ALA A 311 -13.24 1.45 18.13
CA ALA A 311 -12.00 1.96 18.70
C ALA A 311 -12.04 2.15 20.23
N MET A 312 -13.07 1.64 20.94
CA MET A 312 -13.24 1.71 22.41
C MET A 312 -12.64 3.00 22.99
N ARG A 313 -13.28 4.15 22.73
CA ARG A 313 -12.93 5.40 23.40
C ARG A 313 -13.48 5.43 24.82
#